data_AF-A0A327M5W6-F1
#
_entry.id   AF-A0A327M5W6-F1
#
_cell.length_a   1.000
_cell.length_b   1.000
_cell.length_c   1.000
_cell.angle_alpha   90.00
_cell.angle_beta   90.00
_cell.angle_gamma   90.00
#
_symmetry.space_group_name_H-M   'P 1'
#
loop_
_entity.id
_entity.type
_entity.pdbx_description
1 polymer ?
#
loop_
_entity_poly.entity_id
_entity_poly.type
_entity_poly.pdbx_seq_one_letter_code
_entity_poly.pdbx_strand_id
1 'polypeptide(L)'
;MLVKICGVKDAAGFDAALAAGADLLGFVFYPPSPRAVTPEQAASLSRRATGGPLRVGLFVDPEDALLAAALAALPLDLIQLHGEETPARAAAIRARFGRPVMKALGIARPADLARLADYAPAVDRFLLDAKPPPGASLPGGNAAAFDWRIVAGQPIPRPWLLAGGLTPATVAEALRQSGAPGVDVSSGVERARGVKDPALIAAFVAAARRGEDAAARRGEDAAARRGEDAAARGGAGAAAPGSVRGAAAL
;
A
#
# COMPACT_ATOMS: atom_id res chain seq x y z
N MET A 1 3.83 9.44 1.55
CA MET A 1 3.58 7.99 1.56
C MET A 1 2.15 7.71 1.98
N LEU A 2 1.51 6.70 1.38
CA LEU A 2 0.13 6.33 1.68
C LEU A 2 0.03 5.42 2.92
N VAL A 3 -0.91 5.71 3.81
CA VAL A 3 -1.21 4.90 4.99
C VAL A 3 -2.68 4.51 5.02
N LYS A 4 -2.95 3.21 5.06
CA LYS A 4 -4.28 2.62 5.17
C LYS A 4 -4.51 2.01 6.56
N ILE A 5 -5.61 2.39 7.20
CA ILE A 5 -6.12 1.74 8.43
C ILE A 5 -7.31 0.86 8.05
N CYS A 6 -7.13 -0.46 8.12
CA CYS A 6 -8.12 -1.44 7.68
C CYS A 6 -8.91 -2.05 8.83
N GLY A 7 -10.18 -2.42 8.61
CA GLY A 7 -11.01 -3.11 9.59
C GLY A 7 -11.56 -2.19 10.69
N VAL A 8 -11.89 -0.96 10.34
CA VAL A 8 -12.55 -0.01 11.26
C VAL A 8 -14.04 -0.38 11.38
N LYS A 9 -14.53 -0.54 12.60
CA LYS A 9 -15.92 -0.94 12.87
C LYS A 9 -16.66 -0.12 13.92
N ASP A 10 -15.99 0.85 14.54
CA ASP A 10 -16.56 1.71 15.58
C ASP A 10 -16.11 3.16 15.40
N ALA A 11 -16.79 4.07 16.12
CA ALA A 11 -16.52 5.50 16.06
C ALA A 11 -15.10 5.84 16.56
N ALA A 12 -14.64 5.19 17.62
CA ALA A 12 -13.33 5.45 18.21
C ALA A 12 -12.19 5.16 17.22
N GLY A 13 -12.24 4.02 16.53
CA GLY A 13 -11.27 3.67 15.49
C GLY A 13 -11.36 4.59 14.27
N PHE A 14 -12.59 5.01 13.89
CA PHE A 14 -12.80 5.94 12.78
C PHE A 14 -12.17 7.30 13.07
N ASP A 15 -12.51 7.89 14.22
CA ASP A 15 -12.03 9.21 14.62
C ASP A 15 -10.52 9.22 14.82
N ALA A 16 -9.97 8.13 15.37
CA ALA A 16 -8.52 7.98 15.53
C ALA A 16 -7.79 7.92 14.18
N ALA A 17 -8.32 7.19 13.20
CA ALA A 17 -7.73 7.12 11.86
C ALA A 17 -7.78 8.48 11.15
N LEU A 18 -8.88 9.23 11.32
CA LEU A 18 -9.01 10.59 10.80
C LEU A 18 -8.01 11.55 11.47
N ALA A 19 -7.96 11.55 12.80
CA ALA A 19 -7.08 12.44 13.57
C ALA A 19 -5.59 12.14 13.33
N ALA A 20 -5.23 10.88 13.12
CA ALA A 20 -3.86 10.49 12.79
C ALA A 20 -3.47 10.83 11.33
N GLY A 21 -4.42 11.25 10.49
CA GLY A 21 -4.17 11.57 9.09
C GLY A 21 -3.92 10.35 8.23
N ALA A 22 -4.70 9.28 8.42
CA ALA A 22 -4.70 8.16 7.47
C ALA A 22 -5.19 8.63 6.09
N ASP A 23 -4.66 8.03 5.02
CA ASP A 23 -5.04 8.35 3.63
C ASP A 23 -6.18 7.45 3.13
N LEU A 24 -6.29 6.23 3.69
CA LEU A 24 -7.30 5.23 3.33
C LEU A 24 -7.88 4.60 4.61
N LEU A 25 -9.19 4.37 4.63
CA LEU A 25 -9.91 3.73 5.73
C LEU A 25 -10.71 2.54 5.21
N GLY A 26 -10.46 1.35 5.77
CA GLY A 26 -11.06 0.11 5.30
C GLY A 26 -12.23 -0.38 6.14
N PHE A 27 -13.37 -0.61 5.50
CA PHE A 27 -14.53 -1.34 6.04
C PHE A 27 -14.52 -2.77 5.51
N VAL A 28 -14.72 -3.76 6.38
CA VAL A 28 -14.68 -5.18 5.99
C VAL A 28 -16.11 -5.70 5.83
N PHE A 29 -16.50 -6.01 4.59
CA PHE A 29 -17.78 -6.63 4.23
C PHE A 29 -17.60 -8.13 4.04
N TYR A 30 -17.13 -8.80 5.09
CA TYR A 30 -16.94 -10.25 5.11
C TYR A 30 -17.34 -10.78 6.50
N PRO A 31 -18.58 -11.30 6.66
CA PRO A 31 -19.14 -11.68 7.96
C PRO A 31 -18.26 -12.57 8.85
N PRO A 32 -17.48 -13.55 8.32
CA PRO A 32 -16.57 -14.35 9.14
C PRO A 32 -15.43 -13.56 9.82
N SER A 33 -15.16 -12.33 9.37
CA SER A 33 -14.14 -11.48 9.97
C SER A 33 -14.61 -10.86 11.30
N PRO A 34 -13.76 -10.81 12.35
CA PRO A 34 -14.08 -10.06 13.58
C PRO A 34 -14.25 -8.55 13.34
N ARG A 35 -13.75 -8.06 12.20
CA ARG A 35 -13.78 -6.67 11.75
C ARG A 35 -15.00 -6.38 10.86
N ALA A 36 -15.86 -7.37 10.66
CA ALA A 36 -17.02 -7.24 9.78
C ALA A 36 -17.92 -6.08 10.21
N VAL A 37 -18.42 -5.36 9.21
CA VAL A 37 -19.48 -4.36 9.35
C VAL A 37 -20.54 -4.61 8.30
N THR A 38 -21.76 -4.16 8.59
CA THR A 38 -22.83 -4.05 7.59
C THR A 38 -22.68 -2.77 6.77
N PRO A 39 -23.27 -2.71 5.55
CA PRO A 39 -23.36 -1.47 4.77
C PRO A 39 -23.90 -0.29 5.58
N GLU A 40 -24.93 -0.51 6.40
CA GLU A 40 -25.57 0.52 7.22
C GLU A 40 -24.64 1.03 8.32
N GLN A 41 -23.90 0.13 8.97
CA GLN A 41 -22.88 0.50 9.96
C GLN A 41 -21.75 1.31 9.31
N ALA A 42 -21.23 0.86 8.16
CA ALA A 42 -20.18 1.57 7.44
C ALA A 42 -20.64 2.97 6.98
N ALA A 43 -21.88 3.09 6.50
CA ALA A 43 -22.49 4.36 6.15
C ALA A 43 -22.63 5.30 7.36
N SER A 44 -23.07 4.76 8.50
CA SER A 44 -23.17 5.52 9.76
C SER A 44 -21.82 6.08 10.22
N LEU A 45 -20.77 5.26 10.18
CA LEU A 45 -19.41 5.70 10.49
C LEU A 45 -18.90 6.74 9.49
N SER A 46 -19.17 6.55 8.20
CA SER A 46 -18.69 7.46 7.15
C SER A 46 -19.31 8.85 7.22
N ARG A 47 -20.53 8.99 7.77
CA ARG A 47 -21.17 10.30 8.00
C ARG A 47 -20.47 11.17 9.04
N ARG A 48 -19.56 10.60 9.83
CA ARG A 48 -18.80 11.36 10.85
C ARG A 48 -17.85 12.39 10.26
N ALA A 49 -17.46 12.25 8.99
CA ALA A 49 -16.64 13.22 8.29
C ALA A 49 -17.00 13.27 6.80
N THR A 50 -17.21 14.47 6.25
CA THR A 50 -17.46 14.69 4.81
C THR A 50 -16.18 14.75 3.97
N GLY A 51 -15.01 14.64 4.62
CA GLY A 51 -13.69 14.52 3.99
C GLY A 51 -12.79 13.52 4.72
N GLY A 52 -11.49 13.65 4.53
CA GLY A 52 -10.48 12.78 5.14
C GLY A 52 -10.14 11.54 4.30
N PRO A 53 -9.80 10.40 4.91
CA PRO A 53 -9.29 9.23 4.19
C PRO A 53 -10.28 8.70 3.15
N LEU A 54 -9.80 8.19 2.03
CA LEU A 54 -10.64 7.48 1.06
C LEU A 54 -11.25 6.23 1.69
N ARG A 55 -12.54 5.98 1.41
CA ARG A 55 -13.29 4.84 1.93
C ARG A 55 -13.05 3.62 1.07
N VAL A 56 -12.48 2.57 1.66
CA VAL A 56 -12.20 1.30 1.00
C VAL A 56 -13.16 0.24 1.53
N GLY A 57 -13.91 -0.41 0.64
CA GLY A 57 -14.68 -1.61 0.98
C GLY A 57 -13.87 -2.85 0.69
N LEU A 58 -13.58 -3.66 1.71
CA LEU A 58 -12.90 -4.94 1.59
C LEU A 58 -13.92 -6.07 1.50
N PHE A 59 -13.78 -6.88 0.47
CA PHE A 59 -14.63 -8.03 0.18
C PHE A 59 -13.76 -9.29 0.00
N VAL A 60 -14.36 -10.45 0.25
CA VAL A 60 -13.75 -11.76 0.01
C VAL A 60 -14.75 -12.56 -0.81
N ASP A 61 -14.41 -12.80 -2.07
CA ASP A 61 -15.22 -13.54 -3.03
C ASP A 61 -16.69 -13.05 -3.10
N PRO A 62 -16.93 -11.74 -3.29
CA PRO A 62 -18.27 -11.18 -3.18
C PRO A 62 -19.16 -11.55 -4.37
N GLU A 63 -20.43 -11.78 -4.07
CA GLU A 63 -21.50 -11.66 -5.05
C GLU A 63 -21.77 -10.19 -5.41
N ASP A 64 -22.31 -9.96 -6.61
CA ASP A 64 -22.63 -8.61 -7.09
C ASP A 64 -23.70 -7.92 -6.22
N ALA A 65 -24.59 -8.67 -5.59
CA ALA A 65 -25.62 -8.13 -4.71
C ALA A 65 -25.01 -7.42 -3.48
N LEU A 66 -23.98 -8.01 -2.87
CA LEU A 66 -23.30 -7.42 -1.72
C LEU A 66 -22.54 -6.14 -2.11
N LEU A 67 -21.87 -6.16 -3.27
CA LEU A 67 -21.18 -4.99 -3.81
C LEU A 67 -22.16 -3.85 -4.09
N ALA A 68 -23.31 -4.15 -4.70
CA ALA A 68 -24.36 -3.18 -4.97
C ALA A 68 -24.93 -2.59 -3.68
N ALA A 69 -25.24 -3.43 -2.68
CA ALA A 69 -25.75 -2.98 -1.38
C ALA A 69 -24.76 -2.06 -0.65
N ALA A 70 -23.46 -2.43 -0.63
CA ALA A 70 -22.42 -1.60 -0.04
C ALA A 70 -22.30 -0.24 -0.76
N LEU A 71 -22.21 -0.23 -2.09
CA LEU A 71 -22.08 1.01 -2.87
C LEU A 71 -23.32 1.91 -2.82
N ALA A 72 -24.51 1.33 -2.60
CA ALA A 72 -25.73 2.09 -2.39
C ALA A 72 -25.77 2.74 -0.99
N ALA A 73 -25.25 2.06 0.03
CA ALA A 73 -25.27 2.56 1.42
C ALA A 73 -24.26 3.69 1.66
N LEU A 74 -23.07 3.61 1.04
CA LEU A 74 -22.06 4.65 1.13
C LEU A 74 -21.21 4.76 -0.15
N PRO A 75 -20.76 5.97 -0.51
CA PRO A 75 -19.89 6.17 -1.67
C PRO A 75 -18.49 5.64 -1.36
N LEU A 76 -18.24 4.35 -1.61
CA LEU A 76 -16.90 3.78 -1.54
C LEU A 76 -16.03 4.35 -2.67
N ASP A 77 -14.82 4.76 -2.32
CA ASP A 77 -13.82 5.28 -3.28
C ASP A 77 -13.05 4.14 -3.95
N LEU A 78 -12.95 2.98 -3.30
CA LEU A 78 -12.13 1.85 -3.74
C LEU A 78 -12.74 0.51 -3.28
N ILE A 79 -12.80 -0.46 -4.18
CA ILE A 79 -13.16 -1.85 -3.87
C ILE A 79 -11.86 -2.64 -3.68
N GLN A 80 -11.66 -3.24 -2.50
CA GLN A 80 -10.57 -4.16 -2.23
C GLN A 80 -11.06 -5.60 -2.30
N LEU A 81 -10.49 -6.39 -3.21
CA LEU A 81 -10.76 -7.82 -3.37
C LEU A 81 -9.68 -8.64 -2.66
N HIS A 82 -10.08 -9.41 -1.67
CA HIS A 82 -9.19 -10.12 -0.75
C HIS A 82 -9.47 -11.63 -0.67
N GLY A 83 -10.22 -12.18 -1.63
CA GLY A 83 -10.41 -13.62 -1.79
C GLY A 83 -9.57 -14.21 -2.93
N GLU A 84 -10.13 -15.22 -3.57
CA GLU A 84 -9.57 -15.91 -4.74
C GLU A 84 -10.19 -15.41 -6.06
N GLU A 85 -10.68 -14.16 -6.06
CA GLU A 85 -11.28 -13.56 -7.25
C GLU A 85 -10.27 -13.52 -8.40
N THR A 86 -10.64 -14.11 -9.54
CA THR A 86 -9.78 -14.17 -10.73
C THR A 86 -9.59 -12.80 -11.38
N PRO A 87 -8.58 -12.61 -12.26
CA PRO A 87 -8.44 -11.37 -13.03
C PRO A 87 -9.70 -11.01 -13.83
N ALA A 88 -10.37 -12.00 -14.43
CA ALA A 88 -11.62 -11.81 -15.15
C ALA A 88 -12.74 -11.32 -14.21
N ARG A 89 -12.85 -11.88 -13.00
CA ARG A 89 -13.83 -11.43 -12.01
C ARG A 89 -13.54 -10.00 -11.53
N ALA A 90 -12.27 -9.67 -11.27
CA ALA A 90 -11.86 -8.33 -10.89
C ALA A 90 -12.21 -7.29 -11.98
N ALA A 91 -11.93 -7.62 -13.26
CA ALA A 91 -12.28 -6.77 -14.39
C ALA A 91 -13.80 -6.58 -14.54
N ALA A 92 -14.59 -7.64 -14.35
CA ALA A 92 -16.04 -7.58 -14.38
C ALA A 92 -16.61 -6.69 -13.26
N ILE A 93 -16.09 -6.80 -12.04
CA ILE A 93 -16.46 -5.94 -10.91
C ILE A 93 -16.13 -4.48 -11.22
N ARG A 94 -14.91 -4.22 -11.69
CA ARG A 94 -14.46 -2.87 -12.05
C ARG A 94 -15.38 -2.23 -13.11
N ALA A 95 -15.69 -2.97 -14.18
CA ALA A 95 -16.55 -2.51 -15.25
C ALA A 95 -18.00 -2.28 -14.80
N ARG A 96 -18.56 -3.21 -14.01
CA ARG A 96 -19.96 -3.16 -13.55
C ARG A 96 -20.22 -2.02 -12.57
N PHE A 97 -19.30 -1.80 -11.63
CA PHE A 97 -19.52 -0.87 -10.52
C PHE A 97 -18.86 0.49 -10.72
N GLY A 98 -18.01 0.65 -11.75
CA GLY A 98 -17.38 1.93 -12.09
C GLY A 98 -16.47 2.48 -10.98
N ARG A 99 -15.96 1.60 -10.11
CA ARG A 99 -15.03 1.96 -9.03
C ARG A 99 -13.66 1.36 -9.26
N PRO A 100 -12.58 2.07 -8.88
CA PRO A 100 -11.26 1.47 -8.89
C PRO A 100 -11.23 0.20 -8.04
N VAL A 101 -10.39 -0.75 -8.44
CA VAL A 101 -10.22 -2.04 -7.76
C VAL A 101 -8.79 -2.20 -7.25
N MET A 102 -8.65 -2.56 -5.98
CA MET A 102 -7.41 -3.02 -5.35
C MET A 102 -7.48 -4.54 -5.20
N LYS A 103 -6.52 -5.30 -5.75
CA LYS A 103 -6.41 -6.74 -5.47
C LYS A 103 -5.37 -6.99 -4.38
N ALA A 104 -5.78 -7.69 -3.33
CA ALA A 104 -4.85 -8.24 -2.35
C ALA A 104 -4.28 -9.57 -2.85
N LEU A 105 -2.96 -9.74 -2.73
CA LEU A 105 -2.23 -10.96 -3.08
C LEU A 105 -1.34 -11.38 -1.90
N GLY A 106 -1.45 -12.65 -1.50
CA GLY A 106 -0.61 -13.23 -0.46
C GLY A 106 0.78 -13.60 -0.97
N ILE A 107 1.81 -13.06 -0.32
CA ILE A 107 3.22 -13.26 -0.65
C ILE A 107 3.90 -14.07 0.46
N ALA A 108 4.62 -15.11 0.07
CA ALA A 108 5.52 -15.87 0.93
C ALA A 108 6.89 -16.09 0.28
N ARG A 109 6.95 -16.08 -1.06
CA ARG A 109 8.16 -16.30 -1.85
C ARG A 109 8.16 -15.44 -3.12
N PRO A 110 9.33 -15.16 -3.74
CA PRO A 110 9.41 -14.36 -4.96
C PRO A 110 8.50 -14.82 -6.09
N ALA A 111 8.31 -16.14 -6.25
CA ALA A 111 7.45 -16.70 -7.28
C ALA A 111 5.97 -16.27 -7.16
N ASP A 112 5.50 -15.86 -5.98
CA ASP A 112 4.11 -15.40 -5.80
C ASP A 112 3.86 -14.06 -6.53
N LEU A 113 4.90 -13.28 -6.82
CA LEU A 113 4.82 -12.00 -7.53
C LEU A 113 4.49 -12.16 -9.02
N ALA A 114 4.70 -13.35 -9.61
CA ALA A 114 4.38 -13.60 -11.01
C ALA A 114 2.90 -13.32 -11.34
N ARG A 115 2.01 -13.51 -10.37
CA ARG A 115 0.57 -13.24 -10.51
C ARG A 115 0.25 -11.77 -10.80
N LEU A 116 1.14 -10.83 -10.44
CA LEU A 116 0.90 -9.40 -10.64
C LEU A 116 0.63 -9.06 -12.10
N ALA A 117 1.34 -9.71 -13.03
CA ALA A 117 1.19 -9.46 -14.46
C ALA A 117 -0.23 -9.78 -14.94
N ASP A 118 -0.81 -10.89 -14.47
CA ASP A 118 -2.14 -11.34 -14.87
C ASP A 118 -3.26 -10.40 -14.36
N TYR A 119 -3.09 -9.84 -13.15
CA TYR A 119 -4.07 -8.94 -12.56
C TYR A 119 -3.93 -7.49 -13.03
N ALA A 120 -2.73 -7.05 -13.42
CA ALA A 120 -2.46 -5.64 -13.73
C ALA A 120 -3.43 -5.01 -14.75
N PRO A 121 -3.90 -5.70 -15.80
CA PRO A 121 -4.91 -5.16 -16.72
C PRO A 121 -6.29 -4.96 -16.08
N ALA A 122 -6.61 -5.73 -15.04
CA ALA A 122 -7.94 -5.81 -14.43
C ALA A 122 -8.12 -4.90 -13.20
N VAL A 123 -7.02 -4.41 -12.61
CA VAL A 123 -7.03 -3.70 -11.33
C VAL A 123 -6.22 -2.42 -11.37
N ASP A 124 -6.58 -1.49 -10.50
CA ASP A 124 -5.97 -0.16 -10.44
C ASP A 124 -4.87 -0.08 -9.36
N ARG A 125 -4.85 -1.03 -8.42
CA ARG A 125 -3.89 -1.08 -7.30
C ARG A 125 -3.66 -2.50 -6.78
N PHE A 126 -2.51 -2.74 -6.16
CA PHE A 126 -2.23 -3.95 -5.40
C PHE A 126 -2.13 -3.71 -3.89
N LEU A 127 -2.41 -4.77 -3.13
CA LEU A 127 -2.02 -4.87 -1.72
C LEU A 127 -1.28 -6.19 -1.53
N LEU A 128 -0.02 -6.13 -1.10
CA LEU A 128 0.82 -7.30 -0.92
C LEU A 128 0.80 -7.68 0.55
N ASP A 129 0.05 -8.73 0.90
CA ASP A 129 -0.11 -9.22 2.27
C ASP A 129 0.73 -10.47 2.50
N ALA A 130 0.98 -10.82 3.76
CA ALA A 130 1.56 -12.11 4.09
C ALA A 130 0.60 -13.22 3.69
N LYS A 131 1.12 -14.25 3.02
CA LYS A 131 0.31 -15.42 2.67
C LYS A 131 -0.28 -16.05 3.94
N PRO A 132 -1.59 -16.37 3.96
CA PRO A 132 -2.19 -17.04 5.10
C PRO A 132 -1.47 -18.37 5.39
N PRO A 133 -1.22 -18.72 6.66
CA PRO A 133 -0.71 -20.05 6.97
C PRO A 133 -1.73 -21.13 6.56
N PRO A 134 -1.28 -22.36 6.25
CA PRO A 134 -2.19 -23.46 5.93
C PRO A 134 -3.26 -23.63 7.02
N GLY A 135 -4.53 -23.70 6.64
CA GLY A 135 -5.66 -23.85 7.57
C GLY A 135 -6.12 -22.55 8.25
N ALA A 136 -5.59 -21.38 7.87
CA ALA A 136 -6.10 -20.11 8.35
C ALA A 136 -7.57 -19.91 7.98
N SER A 137 -8.37 -19.41 8.93
CA SER A 137 -9.80 -19.11 8.73
C SER A 137 -10.06 -17.78 8.00
N LEU A 138 -9.03 -16.95 7.83
CA LEU A 138 -9.13 -15.64 7.19
C LEU A 138 -8.07 -15.50 6.08
N PRO A 139 -8.42 -14.87 4.95
CA PRO A 139 -7.50 -14.69 3.82
C PRO A 139 -6.43 -13.61 4.07
N GLY A 140 -6.53 -12.84 5.16
CA GLY A 140 -5.59 -11.79 5.55
C GLY A 140 -5.80 -11.32 6.98
N GLY A 141 -4.92 -10.45 7.48
CA GLY A 141 -5.02 -9.91 8.85
C GLY A 141 -4.78 -10.95 9.96
N ASN A 142 -3.92 -11.92 9.69
CA ASN A 142 -3.53 -13.04 10.58
C ASN A 142 -2.35 -12.70 11.52
N ALA A 143 -1.95 -11.42 11.62
CA ALA A 143 -0.77 -10.96 12.36
C ALA A 143 0.56 -11.62 11.94
N ALA A 144 0.61 -12.22 10.75
CA ALA A 144 1.80 -12.79 10.16
C ALA A 144 2.50 -11.76 9.27
N ALA A 145 3.83 -11.75 9.30
CA ALA A 145 4.68 -11.03 8.36
C ALA A 145 5.35 -12.03 7.40
N PHE A 146 5.71 -11.55 6.21
CA PHE A 146 6.60 -12.25 5.29
C PHE A 146 7.93 -11.50 5.21
N ASP A 147 8.95 -12.10 4.57
CA ASP A 147 10.21 -11.40 4.33
C ASP A 147 9.99 -10.24 3.34
N TRP A 148 9.90 -9.00 3.85
CA TRP A 148 9.62 -7.81 3.06
C TRP A 148 10.68 -7.54 1.97
N ARG A 149 11.88 -8.11 2.08
CA ARG A 149 12.90 -7.99 1.04
C ARG A 149 12.51 -8.68 -0.27
N ILE A 150 11.53 -9.58 -0.24
CA ILE A 150 11.01 -10.25 -1.45
C ILE A 150 10.49 -9.24 -2.47
N VAL A 151 9.91 -8.13 -2.02
CA VAL A 151 9.36 -7.08 -2.92
C VAL A 151 10.36 -5.96 -3.23
N ALA A 152 11.54 -5.98 -2.61
CA ALA A 152 12.55 -4.94 -2.77
C ALA A 152 13.05 -4.86 -4.21
N GLY A 153 12.95 -3.68 -4.81
CA GLY A 153 13.39 -3.42 -6.19
C GLY A 153 12.60 -4.14 -7.27
N GLN A 154 11.49 -4.81 -6.92
CA GLN A 154 10.67 -5.52 -7.90
C GLN A 154 9.77 -4.55 -8.68
N PRO A 155 9.63 -4.73 -10.01
CA PRO A 155 8.73 -3.91 -10.81
C PRO A 155 7.27 -4.32 -10.54
N ILE A 156 6.58 -3.56 -9.70
CA ILE A 156 5.15 -3.75 -9.45
C ILE A 156 4.35 -2.92 -10.48
N PRO A 157 3.53 -3.54 -11.35
CA PRO A 157 2.98 -2.88 -12.54
C PRO A 157 1.86 -1.86 -12.25
N ARG A 158 1.44 -1.73 -10.99
CA ARG A 158 0.43 -0.77 -10.52
C ARG A 158 0.87 -0.16 -9.18
N PRO A 159 0.30 0.99 -8.77
CA PRO A 159 0.44 1.46 -7.40
C PRO A 159 0.12 0.34 -6.40
N TRP A 160 0.80 0.31 -5.26
CA TRP A 160 0.64 -0.78 -4.30
C TRP A 160 0.80 -0.33 -2.85
N LEU A 161 0.34 -1.15 -1.90
CA LEU A 161 0.66 -1.02 -0.48
C LEU A 161 1.22 -2.33 0.05
N LEU A 162 2.11 -2.23 1.03
CA LEU A 162 2.60 -3.34 1.83
C LEU A 162 1.65 -3.60 3.01
N ALA A 163 1.24 -4.85 3.20
CA ALA A 163 0.54 -5.33 4.38
C ALA A 163 1.34 -6.48 5.03
N GLY A 164 0.71 -7.26 5.91
CA GLY A 164 1.33 -8.41 6.56
C GLY A 164 2.09 -8.08 7.82
N GLY A 165 1.41 -8.21 8.97
CA GLY A 165 2.07 -8.19 10.29
C GLY A 165 2.68 -6.85 10.69
N LEU A 166 2.30 -5.75 10.01
CA LEU A 166 2.81 -4.42 10.31
C LEU A 166 2.28 -3.92 11.66
N THR A 167 3.15 -3.29 12.45
CA THR A 167 2.86 -2.67 13.74
C THR A 167 3.60 -1.33 13.84
N PRO A 168 3.31 -0.47 14.85
CA PRO A 168 4.08 0.75 15.05
C PRO A 168 5.59 0.50 15.21
N ALA A 169 5.98 -0.64 15.76
CA ALA A 169 7.38 -1.01 15.97
C ALA A 169 8.07 -1.50 14.69
N THR A 170 7.31 -2.05 13.74
CA THR A 170 7.89 -2.73 12.57
C THR A 170 7.76 -1.95 11.26
N VAL A 171 6.81 -1.02 11.17
CA VAL A 171 6.49 -0.33 9.90
C VAL A 171 7.66 0.42 9.28
N ALA A 172 8.48 1.09 10.09
CA ALA A 172 9.63 1.84 9.59
C ALA A 172 10.69 0.91 8.96
N GLU A 173 10.90 -0.27 9.54
CA GLU A 173 11.80 -1.26 8.98
C GLU A 173 11.20 -1.92 7.72
N ALA A 174 9.91 -2.24 7.77
CA ALA A 174 9.20 -2.80 6.61
C ALA A 174 9.32 -1.92 5.38
N LEU A 175 9.15 -0.61 5.54
CA LEU A 175 9.33 0.37 4.48
C LEU A 175 10.76 0.42 3.96
N ARG A 176 11.74 0.41 4.86
CA ARG A 176 13.17 0.42 4.50
C ARG A 176 13.57 -0.82 3.70
N GLN A 177 13.10 -2.00 4.11
CA GLN A 177 13.44 -3.27 3.45
C GLN A 177 12.72 -3.44 2.12
N SER A 178 11.46 -3.03 2.03
CA SER A 178 10.61 -3.26 0.84
C SER A 178 10.70 -2.15 -0.22
N GLY A 179 10.98 -0.91 0.18
CA GLY A 179 10.80 0.26 -0.68
C GLY A 179 9.33 0.57 -1.00
N ALA A 180 8.38 0.10 -0.18
CA ALA A 180 6.96 0.26 -0.47
C ALA A 180 6.51 1.74 -0.49
N PRO A 181 5.67 2.15 -1.46
CA PRO A 181 5.15 3.52 -1.56
C PRO A 181 3.97 3.79 -0.61
N GLY A 182 3.53 2.77 0.14
CA GLY A 182 2.48 2.85 1.13
C GLY A 182 2.33 1.58 1.94
N VAL A 183 1.60 1.68 3.05
CA VAL A 183 1.38 0.60 4.01
C VAL A 183 -0.10 0.45 4.38
N ASP A 184 -0.52 -0.78 4.67
CA ASP A 184 -1.83 -1.15 5.21
C ASP A 184 -1.65 -1.88 6.54
N VAL A 185 -2.40 -1.44 7.56
CA VAL A 185 -2.40 -2.10 8.87
C VAL A 185 -3.82 -2.40 9.33
N SER A 186 -3.98 -3.59 9.92
CA SER A 186 -5.21 -4.00 10.56
C SER A 186 -4.97 -4.44 12.01
N SER A 187 -4.47 -5.66 12.24
CA SER A 187 -4.28 -6.22 13.57
C SER A 187 -3.21 -5.53 14.41
N GLY A 188 -2.17 -4.96 13.79
CA GLY A 188 -1.06 -4.33 14.53
C GLY A 188 -1.41 -3.01 15.22
N VAL A 189 -2.64 -2.51 15.05
CA VAL A 189 -3.17 -1.32 15.73
C VAL A 189 -4.47 -1.62 16.48
N GLU A 190 -4.64 -2.87 16.92
CA GLU A 190 -5.77 -3.34 17.71
C GLU A 190 -5.36 -3.59 19.16
N ARG A 191 -6.19 -3.17 20.12
CA ARG A 191 -6.03 -3.56 21.54
C ARG A 191 -6.65 -4.93 21.84
N ALA A 192 -7.63 -5.32 21.03
CA ALA A 192 -8.29 -6.60 21.05
C ALA A 192 -8.76 -6.92 19.62
N ARG A 193 -8.94 -8.20 19.29
CA ARG A 193 -9.28 -8.65 17.93
C ARG A 193 -10.50 -7.89 17.38
N GLY A 194 -10.29 -7.10 16.33
CA GLY A 194 -11.32 -6.27 15.69
C GLY A 194 -11.64 -4.94 16.39
N VAL A 195 -10.89 -4.57 17.42
CA VAL A 195 -11.09 -3.35 18.20
C VAL A 195 -9.84 -2.47 18.15
N LYS A 196 -9.92 -1.37 17.39
CA LYS A 196 -8.81 -0.46 17.13
C LYS A 196 -8.39 0.32 18.36
N ASP A 197 -7.09 0.48 18.55
CA ASP A 197 -6.50 1.31 19.59
C ASP A 197 -6.07 2.68 19.02
N PRO A 198 -6.63 3.80 19.52
CA PRO A 198 -6.27 5.13 19.02
C PRO A 198 -4.79 5.47 19.14
N ALA A 199 -4.13 5.07 20.23
CA ALA A 199 -2.72 5.35 20.46
C ALA A 199 -1.84 4.54 19.49
N LEU A 200 -2.20 3.28 19.22
CA LEU A 200 -1.48 2.46 18.24
C LEU A 200 -1.66 2.98 16.81
N ILE A 201 -2.86 3.45 16.44
CA ILE A 201 -3.09 4.09 15.14
C ILE A 201 -2.18 5.31 14.98
N ALA A 202 -2.19 6.22 15.96
CA ALA A 202 -1.36 7.43 15.92
C ALA A 202 0.14 7.09 15.83
N ALA A 203 0.59 6.13 16.65
CA ALA A 203 1.97 5.67 16.63
C ALA A 203 2.36 5.04 15.29
N PHE A 204 1.48 4.25 14.68
CA PHE A 204 1.71 3.62 13.38
C PHE A 204 1.86 4.65 12.28
N VAL A 205 0.93 5.59 12.16
CA VAL A 205 0.96 6.61 11.10
C VAL A 205 2.22 7.49 11.26
N ALA A 206 2.55 7.89 12.49
CA ALA A 206 3.74 8.69 12.75
C ALA A 206 5.03 7.93 12.43
N ALA A 207 5.12 6.64 12.78
CA ALA A 207 6.28 5.80 12.48
C ALA A 207 6.44 5.57 10.96
N ALA A 208 5.33 5.36 10.25
CA ALA A 208 5.32 5.23 8.81
C ALA A 208 5.87 6.51 8.15
N ARG A 209 5.27 7.67 8.44
CA ARG A 209 5.67 8.95 7.82
C ARG A 209 7.12 9.35 8.11
N ARG A 210 7.63 9.12 9.33
CA ARG A 210 9.06 9.34 9.63
C ARG A 210 10.01 8.45 8.81
N GLY A 211 9.59 7.23 8.49
CA GLY A 211 10.37 6.31 7.67
C GLY A 211 10.59 6.84 6.24
N GLU A 212 9.59 7.53 5.70
CA GLU A 212 9.65 8.19 4.40
C GLU A 212 10.65 9.36 4.40
N ASP A 213 10.55 10.28 5.37
CA ASP A 213 11.45 11.44 5.48
C ASP A 213 12.91 11.02 5.56
N ALA A 214 13.19 9.95 6.30
CA ALA A 214 14.53 9.40 6.43
C ALA A 214 15.03 8.75 5.12
N ALA A 215 14.14 8.14 4.34
CA ALA A 215 14.48 7.57 3.03
C ALA A 215 14.74 8.66 1.97
N ALA A 216 13.91 9.72 1.96
CA ALA A 216 14.06 10.85 1.05
C ALA A 216 15.41 11.56 1.23
N ARG A 217 15.78 11.90 2.48
CA ARG A 217 17.07 12.55 2.80
C ARG A 217 18.28 11.72 2.37
N ARG A 218 18.23 10.39 2.54
CA ARG A 218 19.31 9.50 2.06
C ARG A 218 19.40 9.43 0.54
N GLY A 219 18.27 9.53 -0.17
CA GLY A 219 18.25 9.60 -1.63
C GLY A 219 18.93 10.86 -2.16
N GLU A 220 18.67 12.00 -1.51
CA GLU A 220 19.33 13.28 -1.77
C GLU A 220 20.84 13.21 -1.48
N ASP A 221 21.24 12.68 -0.32
CA ASP A 221 22.65 12.50 0.03
C ASP A 221 23.40 11.57 -0.96
N ALA A 222 22.76 10.48 -1.38
CA ALA A 222 23.35 9.54 -2.35
C ALA A 222 23.43 10.13 -3.76
N ALA A 223 22.48 10.98 -4.15
CA ALA A 223 22.52 11.72 -5.41
C ALA A 223 23.61 12.80 -5.40
N ALA A 224 23.75 13.53 -4.29
CA ALA A 224 24.81 14.53 -4.10
C ALA A 224 26.20 13.92 -4.23
N ARG A 225 26.47 12.79 -3.56
CA ARG A 225 27.75 12.06 -3.65
C ARG A 225 28.07 11.57 -5.07
N ARG A 226 27.06 11.11 -5.82
CA ARG A 226 27.24 10.72 -7.23
C ARG A 226 27.53 11.93 -8.14
N GLY A 227 26.96 13.09 -7.84
CA GLY A 227 27.24 14.34 -8.54
C GLY A 227 28.67 14.84 -8.30
N GLU A 228 29.15 14.75 -7.05
CA GLU A 228 30.54 15.08 -6.69
C GLU A 228 31.56 14.13 -7.34
N ASP A 229 31.30 12.82 -7.34
CA ASP A 229 32.16 11.83 -8.01
C ASP A 229 32.19 12.02 -9.54
N ALA A 230 31.08 12.44 -10.16
CA ALA A 230 31.02 12.74 -11.58
C ALA A 230 31.79 14.03 -11.92
N ALA A 231 31.69 15.07 -11.09
CA ALA A 231 32.44 16.32 -11.24
C ALA A 231 33.96 16.11 -11.07
N ALA A 232 34.37 15.26 -10.12
CA ALA A 232 35.77 14.90 -9.92
C ALA A 232 36.39 14.15 -11.12
N ARG A 233 35.59 13.38 -11.86
CA ARG A 233 36.04 12.65 -13.07
C ARG A 233 36.03 13.50 -14.35
N GLY A 234 35.28 14.59 -14.40
CA GLY A 234 35.24 15.51 -15.54
C GLY A 234 36.35 16.56 -15.59
N GLY A 235 37.13 16.72 -14.51
CA GLY A 235 38.17 17.76 -14.40
C GLY A 235 39.53 17.42 -15.02
N ALA A 236 39.74 16.20 -15.53
CA ALA A 236 41.02 15.76 -16.08
C ALA A 236 40.93 15.52 -17.59
N GLY A 237 41.03 16.57 -18.41
CA GLY A 237 41.18 16.38 -19.86
C GLY A 237 40.84 17.58 -20.73
N ALA A 238 41.64 18.65 -20.69
CA ALA A 238 41.73 19.61 -21.80
C ALA A 238 43.11 20.28 -21.81
N ALA A 239 44.15 19.52 -22.20
CA ALA A 239 45.41 20.11 -22.63
C ALA A 239 45.29 20.47 -24.12
N ALA A 240 45.32 21.77 -24.41
CA ALA A 240 45.26 22.32 -25.76
C ALA A 240 46.55 22.01 -26.55
N PRO A 241 46.48 21.62 -27.84
CA PRO A 241 47.68 21.52 -28.67
C PRO A 241 48.07 22.90 -29.21
N GLY A 242 49.37 23.18 -29.09
CA GLY A 242 50.02 24.43 -29.49
C GLY A 242 50.07 24.65 -31.00
N SER A 243 50.11 25.93 -31.35
CA SER A 243 50.29 26.46 -32.69
C SER A 243 51.63 26.06 -33.30
N VAL A 244 51.62 25.53 -34.52
CA VAL A 244 52.81 25.42 -35.37
C VAL A 244 52.60 26.28 -36.62
N ARG A 245 53.51 27.24 -36.82
CA ARG A 245 53.70 28.04 -38.03
C ARG A 245 54.60 27.29 -39.03
N GLY A 246 54.39 27.54 -40.32
CA GLY A 246 55.33 27.25 -41.43
C GLY A 246 54.61 26.57 -42.61
N ALA A 247 54.95 26.75 -43.88
CA ALA A 247 55.77 27.69 -44.64
C ALA A 247 55.38 27.44 -46.12
N ALA A 248 55.58 28.43 -46.98
CA ALA A 248 55.30 28.38 -48.42
C ALA A 248 56.13 27.32 -49.17
N ALA A 249 55.59 26.77 -50.28
CA ALA A 249 56.19 26.78 -51.62
C ALA A 249 55.42 25.87 -52.62
N LEU A 250 55.29 26.42 -53.84
CA LEU A 250 54.86 25.86 -55.14
C LEU A 250 53.36 25.61 -55.37
#